data_AF-A0A960UK69-F1
#
_entry.id   AF-A0A960UK69-F1
#
_cell.length_a   1.000
_cell.length_b   1.000
_cell.length_c   1.000
_cell.angle_alpha   90.00
_cell.angle_beta   90.00
_cell.angle_gamma   90.00
#
_symmetry.space_group_name_H-M   'P 1'
#
loop_
_entity.id
_entity.type
_entity.pdbx_description
1 polymer ?
#
loop_
_entity_poly.entity_id
_entity_poly.type
_entity_poly.pdbx_seq_one_letter_code
_entity_poly.pdbx_strand_id
1 'polypeptide(L)'
;MQFDSKIPWEQFQSLFNAGEYYVAHEVLEEIWIDAGRPRPSILQALIQLCAALEQERRGNPQGRGQLEEKAVSTWRAVPLDPNHRVSMGRAADGEPPGSERLLRKAIETGHLDDESIRMIRSLFP
;
A
#
# COMPACT_ATOMS: atom_id res chain seq x y z
N MET A 1 -14.78 -12.57 -17.17
CA MET A 1 -15.18 -12.08 -15.85
C MET A 1 -14.70 -10.64 -15.78
N GLN A 2 -15.61 -9.67 -15.89
CA GLN A 2 -15.28 -8.24 -15.88
C GLN A 2 -15.04 -7.85 -14.41
N PHE A 3 -13.81 -7.45 -14.08
CA PHE A 3 -13.45 -6.91 -12.76
C PHE A 3 -13.99 -5.49 -12.68
N ASP A 4 -15.30 -5.37 -12.51
CA ASP A 4 -15.95 -4.08 -12.39
C ASP A 4 -15.70 -3.53 -10.97
N SER A 5 -14.69 -2.66 -10.88
CA SER A 5 -14.69 -1.37 -10.17
C SER A 5 -15.42 -1.33 -8.80
N LYS A 6 -14.79 -1.12 -7.64
CA LYS A 6 -13.69 -0.23 -7.27
C LYS A 6 -13.12 -0.76 -5.95
N ILE A 7 -11.80 -0.80 -5.78
CA ILE A 7 -11.25 -0.85 -4.42
C ILE A 7 -11.89 0.31 -3.64
N PRO A 8 -12.49 0.09 -2.47
CA PRO A 8 -13.19 1.12 -1.71
C PRO A 8 -12.15 2.01 -1.03
N TRP A 9 -11.37 2.73 -1.84
CA TRP A 9 -10.23 3.52 -1.42
C TRP A 9 -10.59 4.53 -0.34
N GLU A 10 -11.79 5.10 -0.39
CA GLU A 10 -12.30 6.01 0.64
C GLU A 10 -12.57 5.29 1.97
N GLN A 11 -13.11 4.06 1.92
CA GLN A 11 -13.29 3.23 3.12
C GLN A 11 -11.93 2.81 3.68
N PHE A 12 -11.02 2.32 2.83
CA PHE A 12 -9.66 1.97 3.22
C PHE A 12 -8.94 3.17 3.85
N GLN A 13 -8.97 4.33 3.20
CA GLN A 13 -8.37 5.57 3.71
C GLN A 13 -8.98 5.95 5.07
N SER A 14 -10.30 5.91 5.21
CA SER A 14 -10.98 6.28 6.46
C SER A 14 -10.60 5.33 7.59
N LEU A 15 -10.55 4.02 7.35
CA LEU A 15 -10.14 3.02 8.34
C LEU A 15 -8.67 3.17 8.71
N PHE A 16 -7.80 3.34 7.70
CA PHE A 16 -6.36 3.52 7.90
C PHE A 16 -6.09 4.76 8.75
N ASN A 17 -6.71 5.89 8.40
CA ASN A 17 -6.54 7.16 9.10
C ASN A 17 -7.17 7.16 10.50
N ALA A 18 -8.16 6.31 10.75
CA ALA A 18 -8.72 6.09 12.09
C ALA A 18 -7.85 5.17 12.97
N GLY A 19 -6.76 4.60 12.44
CA GLY A 19 -5.94 3.62 13.14
C GLY A 19 -6.57 2.22 13.21
N GLU A 20 -7.65 1.97 12.46
CA GLU A 20 -8.34 0.68 12.34
C GLU A 20 -7.60 -0.23 11.35
N TYR A 21 -6.29 -0.39 11.54
CA TYR A 21 -5.39 -1.05 10.60
C TYR A 21 -5.76 -2.51 10.34
N TYR A 22 -6.28 -3.21 11.36
CA TYR A 22 -6.79 -4.57 11.18
C TYR A 22 -7.99 -4.61 10.23
N VAL A 23 -8.96 -3.70 10.37
CA VAL A 23 -10.14 -3.66 9.48
C VAL A 23 -9.73 -3.20 8.07
N ALA A 24 -8.83 -2.23 7.97
CA ALA A 24 -8.25 -1.80 6.70
C ALA A 24 -7.51 -2.95 5.97
N HIS A 25 -6.80 -3.80 6.71
CA HIS A 25 -6.17 -5.01 6.20
C HIS A 25 -7.20 -5.97 5.58
N GLU A 26 -8.27 -6.30 6.30
CA GLU A 26 -9.29 -7.24 5.82
C GLU A 26 -9.95 -6.75 4.51
N VAL A 27 -10.29 -5.46 4.43
CA VAL A 27 -10.87 -4.86 3.22
C VAL A 27 -9.96 -5.02 2.01
N LEU A 28 -8.65 -4.84 2.19
CA LEU A 28 -7.69 -5.02 1.10
C LEU A 28 -7.41 -6.49 0.80
N GLU A 29 -7.38 -7.35 1.82
CA GLU A 29 -7.13 -8.79 1.64
C GLU A 29 -8.25 -9.46 0.87
N GLU A 30 -9.51 -9.15 1.14
CA GLU A 30 -10.66 -9.67 0.40
C GLU A 30 -10.51 -9.40 -1.11
N ILE A 31 -10.20 -8.16 -1.48
CA ILE A 31 -10.01 -7.77 -2.88
C ILE A 31 -8.77 -8.45 -3.49
N TRP A 32 -7.69 -8.56 -2.73
CA TRP A 32 -6.48 -9.24 -3.18
C TRP A 32 -6.72 -10.74 -3.41
N ILE A 33 -7.54 -11.38 -2.57
CA ILE A 33 -7.97 -12.77 -2.72
C ILE A 33 -8.81 -12.94 -3.98
N ASP A 34 -9.81 -12.09 -4.16
CA ASP A 34 -10.72 -12.12 -5.31
C ASP A 34 -9.98 -11.86 -6.63
N ALA A 35 -8.93 -11.05 -6.60
CA ALA A 35 -8.02 -10.81 -7.72
C ALA A 35 -7.07 -11.99 -8.00
N GLY A 36 -7.16 -13.11 -7.27
CA GLY A 36 -6.30 -14.29 -7.44
C GLY A 36 -4.95 -14.20 -6.73
N ARG A 37 -4.84 -13.36 -5.69
CA ARG A 37 -3.64 -13.16 -4.87
C ARG A 37 -2.39 -12.80 -5.70
N PRO A 38 -2.44 -11.79 -6.59
CA PRO A 38 -1.29 -11.44 -7.44
C PRO A 38 -0.07 -11.07 -6.59
N ARG A 39 1.11 -11.60 -6.97
CA ARG A 39 2.38 -11.32 -6.32
C ARG A 39 3.50 -11.07 -7.35
N PRO A 40 4.34 -10.04 -7.16
CA PRO A 40 4.16 -8.93 -6.21
C PRO A 40 3.02 -7.99 -6.67
N SER A 41 2.31 -7.37 -5.73
CA SER A 41 1.26 -6.39 -6.04
C SER A 41 1.18 -5.25 -5.01
N ILE A 42 0.60 -4.13 -5.42
CA ILE A 42 0.36 -2.97 -4.55
C ILE A 42 -0.56 -3.33 -3.39
N LEU A 43 -1.60 -4.13 -3.64
CA LEU A 43 -2.49 -4.63 -2.58
C LEU A 43 -1.72 -5.43 -1.54
N GLN A 44 -0.83 -6.34 -1.97
CA GLN A 44 0.00 -7.12 -1.05
C GLN A 44 0.87 -6.21 -0.15
N ALA A 45 1.46 -5.15 -0.70
CA ALA A 45 2.28 -4.22 0.06
C ALA A 45 1.45 -3.38 1.05
N LEU A 46 0.25 -2.93 0.67
CA LEU A 46 -0.65 -2.19 1.56
C LEU A 46 -1.22 -3.07 2.68
N ILE A 47 -1.53 -4.34 2.39
CA ILE A 47 -1.92 -5.34 3.39
C ILE A 47 -0.79 -5.53 4.41
N GLN A 48 0.45 -5.67 3.96
CA GLN A 48 1.62 -5.80 4.84
C GLN A 48 1.86 -4.53 5.68
N LEU A 49 1.64 -3.35 5.10
CA LEU A 49 1.69 -2.08 5.82
C LEU A 49 0.65 -2.05 6.95
N CYS A 50 -0.60 -2.38 6.66
CA CYS A 50 -1.66 -2.44 7.67
C CYS A 50 -1.30 -3.42 8.79
N ALA A 51 -0.77 -4.59 8.45
CA ALA A 51 -0.30 -5.56 9.43
C ALA A 51 0.87 -5.02 10.29
N ALA A 52 1.81 -4.27 9.70
CA ALA A 52 2.91 -3.66 10.44
C ALA A 52 2.42 -2.65 11.48
N LEU A 53 1.50 -1.77 11.08
CA LEU A 53 0.92 -0.75 11.96
C LEU A 53 0.01 -1.36 13.04
N GLU A 54 -0.70 -2.45 12.74
CA GLU A 54 -1.46 -3.19 13.74
C GLU A 54 -0.55 -3.85 14.78
N GLN A 55 0.63 -4.36 14.40
CA GLN A 55 1.62 -4.87 15.36
C GLN A 55 2.12 -3.76 16.28
N GLU A 56 2.39 -2.56 15.75
CA GLU A 56 2.76 -1.40 16.57
C GLU A 56 1.63 -1.02 17.54
N ARG A 57 0.39 -0.95 17.05
CA ARG A 57 -0.79 -0.67 17.88
C ARG A 57 -0.98 -1.68 19.01
N ARG A 58 -0.62 -2.95 18.79
CA ARG A 58 -0.65 -4.03 19.79
C ARG A 58 0.57 -4.04 20.74
N GLY A 59 1.52 -3.12 20.57
CA GLY A 59 2.73 -3.05 21.40
C GLY A 59 3.82 -4.05 21.01
N ASN A 60 3.84 -4.51 19.76
CA ASN A 60 4.86 -5.41 19.22
C ASN A 60 5.75 -4.71 18.16
N PRO A 61 6.73 -3.90 18.59
CA PRO A 61 7.58 -3.13 17.67
C PRO A 61 8.51 -4.00 16.82
N GLN A 62 8.89 -5.19 17.28
CA GLN A 62 9.70 -6.13 16.50
C GLN A 62 8.90 -6.70 15.33
N GLY A 63 7.63 -7.07 15.56
CA GLY A 63 6.72 -7.52 14.53
C GLY A 63 6.44 -6.43 13.48
N ARG A 64 6.35 -5.16 13.90
CA ARG A 64 6.23 -4.02 12.99
C ARG A 64 7.40 -3.95 12.00
N GLY A 65 8.64 -3.91 12.50
CA GLY A 65 9.82 -3.68 11.64
C GLY A 65 9.97 -4.72 10.51
N GLN A 66 9.70 -5.99 10.80
CA GLN A 66 9.76 -7.06 9.80
C GLN A 66 8.69 -6.90 8.70
N LEU A 67 7.48 -6.51 9.08
CA LEU A 67 6.36 -6.32 8.14
C LEU A 67 6.53 -5.04 7.32
N GLU A 68 7.09 -3.99 7.93
CA GLU A 68 7.43 -2.75 7.26
C GLU A 68 8.46 -2.97 6.13
N GLU A 69 9.56 -3.67 6.45
CA GLU A 69 10.58 -4.01 5.45
C GLU A 69 9.97 -4.85 4.31
N LYS A 70 9.08 -5.78 4.65
CA LYS A 70 8.39 -6.61 3.67
C LYS A 70 7.45 -5.79 2.78
N ALA A 71 6.73 -4.82 3.34
CA ALA A 71 5.85 -3.92 2.60
C ALA A 71 6.66 -3.10 1.58
N VAL A 72 7.77 -2.49 2.02
CA VAL A 72 8.67 -1.72 1.13
C VAL A 72 9.28 -2.62 0.05
N SER A 73 9.74 -3.81 0.41
CA SER A 73 10.32 -4.76 -0.54
C SER A 73 9.30 -5.23 -1.59
N THR A 74 8.09 -5.59 -1.14
CA THR A 74 6.99 -5.99 -2.03
C THR A 74 6.64 -4.84 -2.99
N TRP A 75 6.56 -3.62 -2.48
CA TRP A 75 6.29 -2.42 -3.27
C TRP A 75 7.32 -2.22 -4.38
N ARG A 76 8.61 -2.29 -4.04
CA ARG A 76 9.72 -2.16 -4.99
C ARG A 76 9.72 -3.26 -6.07
N ALA A 77 9.21 -4.44 -5.72
CA ALA A 77 9.12 -5.56 -6.63
C ALA A 77 7.92 -5.49 -7.59
N VAL A 78 6.93 -4.62 -7.35
CA VAL A 78 5.77 -4.49 -8.23
C VAL A 78 6.23 -4.09 -9.64
N PRO A 79 5.92 -4.88 -10.69
CA PRO A 79 6.20 -4.51 -12.06
C PRO A 79 5.24 -3.38 -12.47
N LEU A 80 5.74 -2.15 -12.35
CA LEU A 80 5.06 -0.97 -12.87
C LEU A 80 5.23 -0.93 -14.39
N ASP A 81 4.12 -0.78 -15.11
CA ASP A 81 4.15 -0.50 -16.55
C ASP A 81 5.05 0.72 -16.84
N PRO A 82 5.79 0.75 -17.96
CA PRO A 82 6.71 1.85 -18.29
C PRO A 82 6.11 3.26 -18.20
N ASN A 83 4.83 3.46 -18.54
CA ASN A 83 4.15 4.75 -18.44
C ASN A 83 3.87 5.13 -16.97
N HIS A 84 3.63 4.15 -16.10
CA HIS A 84 3.57 4.37 -14.65
C HIS A 84 4.97 4.67 -14.09
N ARG A 85 6.04 4.07 -14.62
CA ARG A 85 7.42 4.35 -14.17
C ARG A 85 7.86 5.80 -14.43
N VAL A 86 7.43 6.40 -15.54
CA VAL A 86 7.71 7.81 -15.85
C VAL A 86 6.95 8.74 -14.90
N SER A 87 5.67 8.45 -14.63
CA SER A 87 4.83 9.22 -13.69
C SER A 87 5.28 9.10 -12.23
N MET A 88 5.96 8.01 -11.89
CA MET A 88 6.42 7.71 -10.53
C MET A 88 7.82 8.25 -10.23
N GLY A 89 8.40 9.00 -11.16
CA GLY A 89 9.68 9.66 -10.97
C GLY A 89 10.78 8.66 -10.66
N ARG A 90 11.03 7.70 -11.57
CA ARG A 90 12.36 7.08 -11.62
C ARG A 90 13.33 8.16 -12.12
N ALA A 91 13.60 9.15 -11.26
CA ALA A 91 14.60 10.16 -11.51
C ALA A 91 15.91 9.41 -11.76
N ALA A 92 16.70 9.90 -12.71
CA ALA A 92 18.04 9.39 -12.98
C ALA A 92 19.00 9.54 -11.78
N ASP A 93 18.49 10.07 -10.66
CA ASP A 93 19.24 10.71 -9.59
C ASP A 93 19.19 9.92 -8.26
N GLY A 94 18.53 8.74 -8.25
CA GLY A 94 18.55 7.83 -7.08
C GLY A 94 17.43 8.01 -6.05
N GLU A 95 16.48 8.93 -6.27
CA GLU A 95 15.30 9.09 -5.42
C GLU A 95 14.33 7.89 -5.56
N PRO A 96 13.77 7.37 -4.44
CA PRO A 96 12.81 6.28 -4.50
C PRO A 96 11.53 6.72 -5.23
N PRO A 97 10.84 5.80 -5.94
CA PRO A 97 9.63 6.14 -6.68
C PRO A 97 8.61 6.84 -5.78
N GLY A 98 7.83 7.79 -6.30
CA GLY A 98 6.90 8.60 -5.47
C GLY A 98 5.99 7.76 -4.57
N SER A 99 5.57 6.63 -5.09
CA SER A 99 4.87 5.54 -4.41
C SER A 99 5.55 4.97 -3.16
N GLU A 100 6.88 4.77 -3.17
CA GLU A 100 7.63 4.35 -1.98
C GLU A 100 7.65 5.47 -0.95
N ARG A 101 7.72 6.74 -1.38
CA ARG A 101 7.62 7.88 -0.46
C ARG A 101 6.25 7.95 0.22
N LEU A 102 5.17 7.64 -0.52
CA LEU A 102 3.84 7.54 0.07
C LEU A 102 3.79 6.44 1.13
N LEU A 103 4.35 5.28 0.83
CA LEU A 103 4.39 4.16 1.78
C LEU A 103 5.19 4.53 3.03
N ARG A 104 6.36 5.15 2.87
CA ARG A 104 7.19 5.62 3.99
C ARG A 104 6.49 6.69 4.83
N LYS A 105 5.89 7.68 4.17
CA LYS A 105 5.09 8.71 4.85
C LYS A 105 3.93 8.08 5.62
N ALA A 106 3.25 7.09 5.04
CA ALA A 106 2.16 6.39 5.71
C ALA A 106 2.63 5.56 6.92
N ILE A 107 3.81 4.95 6.83
CA ILE A 107 4.46 4.27 7.97
C ILE A 107 4.80 5.27 9.08
N GLU A 108 5.43 6.39 8.72
CA GLU A 108 5.93 7.39 9.67
C GLU A 108 4.79 8.13 10.37
N THR A 109 3.70 8.42 9.65
CA THR A 109 2.59 9.24 10.15
C THR A 109 1.39 8.43 10.59
N GLY A 110 1.29 7.16 10.21
CA GLY A 110 0.05 6.37 10.35
C GLY A 110 -1.12 6.94 9.54
N HIS A 111 -0.85 7.81 8.57
CA HIS A 111 -1.86 8.55 7.83
C HIS A 111 -1.65 8.46 6.32
N LEU A 112 -2.75 8.38 5.58
CA LEU A 112 -2.79 8.32 4.13
C LEU A 112 -3.69 9.45 3.61
N ASP A 113 -3.06 10.48 3.03
CA ASP A 113 -3.77 11.66 2.51
C ASP A 113 -4.37 11.43 1.11
N ASP A 114 -5.22 12.37 0.67
CA ASP A 114 -5.93 12.28 -0.62
C ASP A 114 -5.01 12.26 -1.83
N GLU A 115 -3.82 12.86 -1.73
CA GLU A 115 -2.81 12.80 -2.78
C GLU A 115 -2.24 11.38 -2.88
N SER A 116 -1.90 10.78 -1.75
CA SER A 116 -1.43 9.39 -1.65
C SER A 116 -2.45 8.44 -2.26
N ILE A 117 -3.73 8.59 -1.91
CA ILE A 117 -4.82 7.76 -2.45
C ILE A 117 -5.00 7.97 -3.95
N ARG A 118 -4.96 9.20 -4.45
CA ARG A 118 -5.07 9.48 -5.89
C ARG A 118 -3.92 8.84 -6.68
N MET A 119 -2.70 8.90 -6.15
CA MET A 119 -1.54 8.29 -6.77
C MET A 119 -1.60 6.76 -6.72
N ILE A 120 -2.06 6.15 -5.62
CA ILE A 120 -2.25 4.70 -5.56
C ILE A 120 -3.32 4.27 -6.56
N ARG A 121 -4.45 4.99 -6.62
CA ARG A 121 -5.54 4.76 -7.58
C ARG A 121 -5.05 4.75 -9.02
N SER A 122 -4.14 5.65 -9.40
CA SER A 122 -3.64 5.72 -10.78
C SER A 122 -2.78 4.52 -11.20
N LEU A 123 -2.34 3.68 -10.25
CA LEU A 123 -1.55 2.48 -10.53
C LEU A 123 -2.41 1.24 -10.83
N PHE A 124 -3.73 1.35 -10.67
CA PHE A 124 -4.69 0.30 -11.01
C PHE A 124 -5.51 0.78 -12.22
N PRO A 125 -5.27 0.25 -13.43
CA PRO A 125 -6.03 0.59 -14.63
C PRO A 125 -7.46 0.06 -14.61
#